data_AF-A0A7V7NP67-F1
#
_entry.id   AF-A0A7V7NP67-F1
#
_cell.length_a   1.000
_cell.length_b   1.000
_cell.length_c   1.000
_cell.angle_alpha   90.00
_cell.angle_beta   90.00
_cell.angle_gamma   90.00
#
_symmetry.space_group_name_H-M   'P 1'
#
loop_
_entity.id
_entity.type
_entity.pdbx_description
1 polymer ?
#
loop_
_entity_poly.entity_id
_entity_poly.type
_entity_poly.pdbx_seq_one_letter_code
_entity_poly.pdbx_strand_id
1 'polypeptide(L)'
;MKKTILSLFPVFSLLISAYATSAEEGNLSYNDNTDSWGYPYVTVANSTQFHVSGRVDFAVCLQSTYVANSGQQWTDDERGVCLVTKVTATVATPDGNVAAKPYTSTGTSFSNFAVIYRNGNYEVTRIIN
;
A
#
# COMPACT_ATOMS: atom_id res chain seq x y z
N MET A 1 -46.29 -8.30 -66.41
CA MET A 1 -45.47 -7.88 -67.57
C MET A 1 -45.30 -6.37 -67.54
N LYS A 2 -44.06 -5.87 -67.67
CA LYS A 2 -43.65 -4.46 -67.91
C LYS A 2 -43.92 -3.48 -66.75
N LYS A 3 -43.11 -2.47 -66.43
CA LYS A 3 -41.69 -2.09 -66.61
C LYS A 3 -41.63 -0.65 -66.00
N THR A 4 -40.42 -0.18 -65.68
CA THR A 4 -40.01 1.25 -65.65
C THR A 4 -40.08 2.00 -64.31
N ILE A 5 -38.99 1.90 -63.55
CA ILE A 5 -38.02 2.96 -63.14
C ILE A 5 -38.44 4.44 -63.35
N LEU A 6 -38.31 5.26 -62.29
CA LEU A 6 -37.56 6.56 -62.16
C LEU A 6 -38.30 7.64 -61.35
N SER A 7 -37.70 8.06 -60.23
CA SER A 7 -37.30 9.46 -59.91
C SER A 7 -37.04 9.56 -58.39
N LEU A 8 -35.79 9.67 -57.94
CA LEU A 8 -35.00 10.90 -57.74
C LEU A 8 -35.48 11.72 -56.52
N PHE A 9 -34.82 11.52 -55.37
CA PHE A 9 -34.35 12.62 -54.51
C PHE A 9 -33.09 12.17 -53.75
N PRO A 10 -31.99 12.95 -53.77
CA PRO A 10 -30.72 12.57 -53.16
C PRO A 10 -30.75 12.90 -51.67
N VAL A 11 -30.60 11.92 -50.79
CA VAL A 11 -30.28 12.21 -49.39
C VAL A 11 -28.77 12.35 -49.30
N PHE A 12 -28.36 13.60 -49.33
CA PHE A 12 -27.01 14.10 -49.13
C PHE A 12 -26.34 13.38 -47.95
N SER A 13 -25.35 12.54 -48.25
CA SER A 13 -24.49 11.90 -47.26
C SER A 13 -23.67 12.99 -46.57
N LEU A 14 -24.05 13.36 -45.36
CA LEU A 14 -23.19 14.09 -44.44
C LEU A 14 -22.28 13.08 -43.74
N LEU A 15 -21.13 12.86 -44.35
CA LEU A 15 -19.93 12.36 -43.69
C LEU A 15 -19.53 13.37 -42.61
N ILE A 16 -20.08 13.21 -41.41
CA ILE A 16 -19.47 13.77 -40.21
C ILE A 16 -18.54 12.68 -39.69
N SER A 17 -17.28 12.73 -40.10
CA SER A 17 -16.21 12.06 -39.37
C SER A 17 -16.10 12.72 -38.00
N ALA A 18 -16.93 12.28 -37.06
CA ALA A 18 -16.64 12.47 -35.66
C ALA A 18 -15.40 11.61 -35.39
N TYR A 19 -14.23 12.25 -35.43
CA TYR A 19 -13.06 11.70 -34.75
C TYR A 19 -13.50 11.57 -33.30
N ALA A 20 -13.83 10.35 -32.89
CA ALA A 20 -14.06 10.04 -31.50
C ALA A 20 -12.73 10.23 -30.79
N THR A 21 -12.53 11.40 -30.19
CA THR A 21 -11.60 11.50 -29.07
C THR A 21 -12.32 10.88 -27.88
N SER A 22 -12.32 9.55 -27.81
CA SER A 22 -12.58 8.88 -26.55
C SER A 22 -11.49 9.35 -25.59
N ALA A 23 -11.84 10.22 -24.65
CA ALA A 23 -11.02 10.42 -23.48
C ALA A 23 -10.98 9.07 -22.78
N GLU A 24 -9.81 8.42 -22.79
CA GLU A 24 -9.56 7.30 -21.90
C GLU A 24 -9.75 7.85 -20.48
N GLU A 25 -10.81 7.44 -19.81
CA GLU A 25 -10.97 7.69 -18.39
C GLU A 25 -9.81 6.97 -17.70
N GLY A 26 -8.71 7.71 -17.51
CA GLY A 26 -7.58 7.24 -16.73
C GLY A 26 -8.11 6.86 -15.36
N ASN A 27 -7.92 5.60 -14.99
CA ASN A 27 -8.33 5.11 -13.68
C ASN A 27 -7.44 5.78 -12.62
N LEU A 28 -7.89 6.93 -12.10
CA LEU A 28 -7.24 7.60 -10.97
C LEU A 28 -7.51 6.75 -9.73
N SER A 29 -6.60 5.82 -9.46
CA SER A 29 -6.58 5.09 -8.20
C SER A 29 -6.09 6.04 -7.12
N TYR A 30 -7.02 6.58 -6.34
CA TYR A 30 -6.68 7.30 -5.11
C TYR A 30 -5.95 6.35 -4.18
N ASN A 31 -4.76 6.76 -3.73
CA ASN A 31 -3.98 6.02 -2.75
C ASN A 31 -3.72 6.94 -1.56
N ASP A 32 -4.48 6.71 -0.49
CA ASP A 32 -4.42 7.43 0.77
C ASP A 32 -2.99 7.45 1.36
N ASN A 33 -2.15 6.48 0.99
CA ASN A 33 -0.75 6.42 1.41
C ASN A 33 0.17 7.45 0.73
N THR A 34 -0.22 7.99 -0.44
CA THR A 34 0.64 8.86 -1.27
C THR A 34 0.07 10.27 -1.49
N ASP A 35 -1.22 10.49 -1.23
CA ASP A 35 -1.89 11.80 -1.39
C ASP A 35 -2.16 12.53 -0.06
N SER A 36 -1.55 12.09 1.03
CA SER A 36 -1.65 12.73 2.35
C SER A 36 -0.57 13.79 2.58
N TRP A 37 -0.88 14.86 3.32
CA TRP A 37 0.07 15.93 3.71
C TRP A 37 1.11 15.45 4.75
N GLY A 38 1.09 14.16 5.12
CA GLY A 38 1.95 13.54 6.12
C GLY A 38 2.98 12.56 5.55
N TYR A 39 3.59 11.78 6.44
CA TYR A 39 4.45 10.66 6.05
C TYR A 39 3.60 9.49 5.56
N PRO A 40 4.10 8.64 4.64
CA PRO A 40 3.38 7.44 4.22
C PRO A 40 3.10 6.52 5.40
N TYR A 41 1.99 5.79 5.40
CA TYR A 41 1.63 4.89 6.51
C TYR A 41 2.74 3.90 6.82
N VAL A 42 2.88 3.60 8.12
CA VAL A 42 3.87 2.64 8.57
C VAL A 42 3.40 1.25 8.18
N THR A 43 4.27 0.47 7.57
CA THR A 43 4.04 -0.95 7.31
C THR A 43 5.05 -1.79 8.08
N VAL A 44 4.57 -2.91 8.60
CA VAL A 44 5.42 -3.93 9.21
C VAL A 44 5.13 -5.27 8.57
N ALA A 45 6.02 -5.70 7.67
CA ALA A 45 5.97 -7.00 7.03
C ALA A 45 6.48 -8.09 7.98
N ASN A 46 5.81 -9.22 8.02
CA ASN A 46 6.28 -10.41 8.73
C ASN A 46 6.91 -11.38 7.72
N SER A 47 8.24 -11.41 7.68
CA SER A 47 9.02 -12.34 6.86
C SER A 47 9.37 -13.63 7.59
N THR A 48 8.79 -13.87 8.76
CA THR A 48 8.96 -15.10 9.53
C THR A 48 7.82 -16.08 9.23
N GLN A 49 8.02 -17.35 9.57
CA GLN A 49 6.99 -18.39 9.46
C GLN A 49 5.97 -18.37 10.60
N PHE A 50 6.12 -17.47 11.58
CA PHE A 50 5.36 -17.45 12.82
C PHE A 50 4.42 -16.24 12.89
N HIS A 51 3.51 -16.22 13.86
CA HIS A 51 2.72 -15.02 14.15
C HIS A 51 3.61 -13.98 14.85
N VAL A 52 3.43 -12.72 14.47
CA VAL A 52 4.15 -11.60 15.06
C VAL A 52 3.17 -10.57 15.59
N SER A 53 3.44 -10.06 16.78
CA SER A 53 2.77 -8.90 17.35
C SER A 53 3.79 -7.87 17.82
N GLY A 54 3.40 -6.62 17.92
CA GLY A 54 4.33 -5.56 18.30
C GLY A 54 3.69 -4.20 18.46
N ARG A 55 4.55 -3.19 18.53
CA ARG A 55 4.16 -1.80 18.68
C ARG A 55 5.05 -0.90 17.82
N VAL A 56 4.44 0.13 17.25
CA VAL A 56 5.11 1.27 16.64
C VAL A 56 5.01 2.45 17.58
N ASP A 57 6.16 2.96 17.99
CA ASP A 57 6.27 4.13 18.85
C ASP A 57 6.56 5.33 17.97
N PHE A 58 5.85 6.42 18.25
CA PHE A 58 6.01 7.68 17.55
C PHE A 58 6.55 8.76 18.49
N ALA A 59 7.25 9.75 17.94
CA ALA A 59 7.61 10.94 18.68
C ALA A 59 6.33 11.75 18.97
N VAL A 60 6.05 11.99 20.26
CA VAL A 60 4.96 12.84 20.77
C VAL A 60 3.52 12.47 20.34
N CYS A 61 3.33 11.38 19.59
CA CYS A 61 2.03 10.88 19.16
C CYS A 61 1.63 9.60 19.90
N LEU A 62 0.37 9.20 19.75
CA LEU A 62 -0.10 7.90 20.22
C LEU A 62 0.61 6.77 19.49
N GLN A 63 0.83 5.68 20.21
CA GLN A 63 1.43 4.46 19.68
C GLN A 63 0.39 3.59 18.96
N SER A 64 0.85 2.81 17.99
CA SER A 64 0.03 1.79 17.33
C SER A 64 0.49 0.40 17.77
N THR A 65 -0.43 -0.51 18.07
CA THR A 65 -0.12 -1.94 18.24
C THR A 65 -0.53 -2.70 17.01
N TYR A 66 0.22 -3.74 16.67
CA TYR A 66 -0.03 -4.49 15.46
C TYR A 66 0.07 -5.99 15.66
N VAL A 67 -0.56 -6.72 14.74
CA VAL A 67 -0.41 -8.16 14.54
C VAL A 67 -0.22 -8.40 13.04
N ALA A 68 0.76 -9.21 12.69
CA ALA A 68 1.02 -9.65 11.33
C ALA A 68 1.19 -11.18 11.31
N ASN A 69 0.33 -11.86 10.55
CA ASN A 69 0.45 -13.29 10.33
C ASN A 69 1.66 -13.60 9.44
N SER A 70 2.08 -14.86 9.42
CA SER A 70 3.19 -15.34 8.57
C SER A 70 2.99 -14.90 7.11
N GLY A 71 4.01 -14.24 6.55
CA GLY A 71 3.99 -13.73 5.17
C GLY A 71 3.03 -12.58 4.90
N GLN A 72 2.39 -12.02 5.93
CA GLN A 72 1.48 -10.87 5.81
C GLN A 72 2.17 -9.59 6.30
N GLN A 73 1.57 -8.45 6.00
CA GLN A 73 1.95 -7.17 6.59
C GLN A 73 0.80 -6.56 7.38
N TRP A 74 1.16 -5.78 8.38
CA TRP A 74 0.25 -4.80 8.95
C TRP A 74 0.56 -3.42 8.37
N THR A 75 -0.46 -2.60 8.21
CA THR A 75 -0.37 -1.20 7.78
C THR A 75 -1.11 -0.35 8.80
N ASP A 76 -0.45 0.69 9.28
CA ASP A 76 -1.00 1.71 10.17
C ASP A 76 -2.12 2.49 9.47
N ASP A 77 -3.11 2.94 10.24
CA ASP A 77 -4.23 3.73 9.74
C ASP A 77 -4.07 5.24 10.04
N GLU A 78 -3.16 5.62 10.95
CA GLU A 78 -3.07 7.01 11.43
C GLU A 78 -1.63 7.49 11.71
N ARG A 79 -0.77 7.53 10.69
CA ARG A 79 0.59 8.07 10.86
C ARG A 79 0.65 9.60 10.91
N GLY A 80 -0.04 10.28 10.00
CA GLY A 80 0.07 11.74 9.82
C GLY A 80 1.52 12.23 9.75
N VAL A 81 1.87 13.22 10.58
CA VAL A 81 3.22 13.81 10.68
C VAL A 81 4.11 13.16 11.75
N CYS A 82 3.69 12.02 12.28
CA CYS A 82 4.36 11.37 13.41
C CYS A 82 5.61 10.59 12.94
N LEU A 83 6.74 10.95 13.54
CA LEU A 83 8.03 10.30 13.28
C LEU A 83 8.14 8.99 14.08
N VAL A 84 8.56 7.90 13.44
CA VAL A 84 8.76 6.61 14.11
C VAL A 84 10.01 6.69 14.98
N THR A 85 9.93 6.33 16.25
CA THR A 85 11.07 6.27 17.19
C THR A 85 11.45 4.84 17.51
N LYS A 86 10.49 3.91 17.50
CA LYS A 86 10.76 2.49 17.77
C LYS A 86 9.76 1.59 17.08
N VAL A 87 10.21 0.42 16.65
CA VAL A 87 9.32 -0.66 16.22
C VAL A 87 9.74 -1.92 16.97
N THR A 88 8.85 -2.47 17.77
CA THR A 88 9.06 -3.72 18.52
C THR A 88 8.36 -4.87 17.84
N ALA A 89 8.86 -6.09 18.04
CA ALA A 89 8.18 -7.30 17.62
C ALA A 89 8.40 -8.43 18.63
N THR A 90 7.38 -9.25 18.79
CA THR A 90 7.38 -10.51 19.53
C THR A 90 6.92 -11.59 18.57
N VAL A 91 7.73 -12.64 18.44
CA VAL A 91 7.49 -13.76 17.53
C VAL A 91 6.97 -14.95 18.34
N ALA A 92 5.78 -15.43 18.01
CA ALA A 92 5.14 -16.56 18.69
C ALA A 92 5.62 -17.89 18.09
N THR A 93 6.70 -18.45 18.66
CA THR A 93 7.29 -19.72 18.20
C THR A 93 6.70 -20.92 18.98
N PRO A 94 6.88 -22.16 18.51
CA PRO A 94 6.47 -23.36 19.25
C PRO A 94 7.09 -23.48 20.64
N ASP A 95 8.31 -22.95 20.82
CA ASP A 95 9.04 -22.97 22.09
C ASP A 95 8.67 -21.77 23.00
N GLY A 96 7.75 -20.91 22.55
CA GLY A 96 7.28 -19.73 23.27
C GLY A 96 7.53 -18.42 22.52
N ASN A 97 7.21 -17.32 23.21
CA ASN A 97 7.34 -15.98 22.65
C ASN A 97 8.79 -15.50 22.71
N VAL A 98 9.34 -15.11 21.56
CA VAL A 98 10.69 -14.55 21.45
C VAL A 98 10.60 -13.08 21.09
N ALA A 99 11.18 -12.21 21.92
CA ALA A 99 11.29 -10.79 21.62
C ALA A 99 12.36 -10.58 20.53
N ALA A 100 11.97 -9.94 19.43
CA ALA A 100 12.90 -9.54 18.38
C ALA A 100 13.70 -8.31 18.82
N LYS A 101 14.93 -8.18 18.32
CA LYS A 101 15.69 -6.93 18.43
C LYS A 101 14.91 -5.80 17.75
N PRO A 102 14.56 -4.71 18.46
CA PRO A 102 13.74 -3.65 17.89
C PRO A 102 14.54 -2.75 16.93
N TYR A 103 13.83 -2.11 16.01
CA TYR A 103 14.32 -0.91 15.34
C TYR A 103 14.20 0.26 16.33
N THR A 104 15.19 1.14 16.40
CA THR A 104 15.16 2.33 17.25
C THR A 104 15.80 3.51 16.53
N SER A 105 15.22 4.69 16.68
CA SER A 105 15.74 5.96 16.17
C SER A 105 15.31 7.11 17.07
N THR A 106 15.93 8.28 16.89
CA THR A 106 15.47 9.53 17.54
C THR A 106 14.23 10.14 16.88
N GLY A 107 13.68 9.48 15.85
CA GLY A 107 12.59 9.96 15.01
C GLY A 107 12.95 9.82 13.53
N THR A 108 12.16 9.07 12.76
CA THR A 108 12.39 8.87 11.31
C THR A 108 11.13 9.00 10.48
N SER A 109 11.32 9.44 9.23
CA SER A 109 10.31 9.42 8.17
C SER A 109 10.19 8.05 7.48
N PHE A 110 11.04 7.06 7.83
CA PHE A 110 10.92 5.72 7.26
C PHE A 110 9.57 5.08 7.61
N SER A 111 8.97 4.43 6.63
CA SER A 111 7.63 3.85 6.75
C SER A 111 7.62 2.34 6.68
N ASN A 112 8.59 1.73 6.01
CA ASN A 112 8.54 0.30 5.71
C ASN A 112 9.53 -0.47 6.57
N PHE A 113 9.01 -1.41 7.36
CA PHE A 113 9.78 -2.26 8.24
C PHE A 113 9.43 -3.73 7.99
N ALA A 114 10.36 -4.62 8.35
CA ALA A 114 10.16 -6.06 8.31
C ALA A 114 10.68 -6.70 9.58
N VAL A 115 9.96 -7.71 10.06
CA VAL A 115 10.45 -8.64 11.07
C VAL A 115 11.08 -9.82 10.34
N ILE A 116 12.38 -10.02 10.57
CA ILE A 116 13.19 -11.04 9.90
C ILE A 116 13.88 -11.94 10.91
N TYR A 117 14.28 -13.13 10.47
CA TYR A 117 15.21 -13.98 11.20
C TYR A 117 16.58 -13.92 10.52
N ARG A 118 17.62 -13.51 11.26
CA ARG A 118 18.98 -13.37 10.74
C ARG A 118 19.98 -13.66 11.85
N ASN A 119 21.08 -14.35 11.52
CA ASN A 119 22.17 -14.62 12.46
C ASN A 119 21.71 -15.28 13.77
N GLY A 120 20.73 -16.19 13.69
CA GLY A 120 20.22 -16.91 14.84
C GLY A 120 19.22 -16.14 15.71
N ASN A 121 18.80 -14.93 15.32
CA ASN A 121 17.90 -14.10 16.12
C ASN A 121 16.83 -13.41 15.25
N TYR A 122 15.74 -12.98 15.87
CA TYR A 122 14.73 -12.13 15.23
C TYR A 122 15.11 -10.66 15.39
N GLU A 123 14.92 -9.87 14.32
CA GLU A 123 15.10 -8.43 14.38
C GLU A 123 14.08 -7.69 13.52
N VAL A 124 13.78 -6.45 13.91
CA VAL A 124 13.04 -5.51 13.07
C VAL A 124 14.03 -4.67 12.28
N THR A 125 13.92 -4.70 10.96
CA THR A 125 14.76 -3.92 10.05
C THR A 125 13.92 -2.97 9.21
N ARG A 126 14.52 -1.86 8.79
CA ARG A 126 13.98 -1.03 7.72
C ARG A 126 14.08 -1.77 6.39
N ILE A 127 13.05 -1.67 5.55
CA ILE A 127 13.09 -2.08 4.14
C ILE A 127 13.66 -0.92 3.32
N ILE A 128 14.69 -1.20 2.51
CA ILE A 128 15.31 -0.23 1.59
C ILE A 128 14.90 -0.66 0.18
N ASN A 129 14.26 0.24 -0.56
CA ASN A 129 14.01 0.09 -1.99
C ASN A 129 15.07 0.84 -2.78
#